data_AF-A0A564QBB3-F1
#
_entry.id   AF-A0A564QBB3-F1
#
_cell.length_a   1.000
_cell.length_b   1.000
_cell.length_c   1.000
_cell.angle_alpha   90.00
_cell.angle_beta   90.00
_cell.angle_gamma   90.00
#
_symmetry.space_group_name_H-M   'P 1'
#
loop_
_entity.id
_entity.type
_entity.pdbx_description
1 polymer ?
#
loop_
_entity_poly.entity_id
_entity_poly.type
_entity_poly.pdbx_seq_one_letter_code
_entity_poly.pdbx_strand_id
1 'polypeptide(L)'
;MKKLCIALIVLLLISGASSVLAEGNPSIVEEEEVTASGGGSSGVQLVTAVSTPTVTSQQVYVINVDLMSELERLMSLLEEAEEEGDEPTVQELEGKIRGIKEQIQSEIESCERTSSQTVQPTPIAIELVSSQRIVRDSCDDIEALEEKKKYYEGVYELSDEELVKKGYSSGKEEIKMMIDDLGAKIEKLKVECESGTGSVSSGGGAGMGGGGVVVSHQTSEGMEPTLAGPIQVSIAKPVAVDSGEEITDYYKFRITDVMTKEVEIEEQIAELKELRGEIDELIEELIKNRDEISAEEVRGLVTEITIRPNEIQADNVVVKTTGKNVVVKVNKKDLVIQPTETGVIIHDENLVIKALELSIKNEVLVVGSSEVKLTAGDLVEKMQVVPKEIELVEADDKAVYKITADENRNLLGIIPVTVETSFTVDAANPEAEIIEEEMPWWTFLTTE
;
A
#
# COMPACT_ATOMS: atom_id res chain seq x y z
N MET A 1 11.97 -48.18 37.77
CA MET A 1 10.58 -48.32 38.28
C MET A 1 9.83 -47.03 37.98
N LYS A 2 8.77 -47.11 37.14
CA LYS A 2 7.70 -46.11 36.81
C LYS A 2 8.19 -44.80 36.16
N LYS A 3 7.96 -44.42 34.87
CA LYS A 3 6.87 -44.55 33.86
C LYS A 3 5.51 -43.99 34.29
N LEU A 4 5.08 -42.88 33.63
CA LEU A 4 3.76 -42.56 33.01
C LEU A 4 3.81 -41.08 32.54
N CYS A 5 3.79 -40.71 31.25
CA CYS A 5 2.68 -40.64 30.28
C CYS A 5 1.50 -39.76 30.70
N ILE A 6 1.32 -38.59 30.05
CA ILE A 6 0.02 -37.98 29.73
C ILE A 6 0.11 -37.35 28.33
N ALA A 7 -0.88 -37.67 27.51
CA ALA A 7 -1.10 -37.17 26.15
C ALA A 7 -2.53 -36.58 26.07
N LEU A 8 -2.70 -35.60 25.17
CA LEU A 8 -3.88 -35.36 24.29
C LEU A 8 -5.28 -35.14 24.91
N ILE A 9 -5.85 -33.94 24.71
CA ILE A 9 -7.30 -33.74 24.51
C ILE A 9 -7.53 -32.66 23.43
N VAL A 10 -8.35 -33.02 22.44
CA VAL A 10 -8.86 -32.23 21.32
C VAL A 10 -10.40 -32.20 21.43
N LEU A 11 -10.99 -31.03 21.15
CA LEU A 11 -12.38 -30.68 20.80
C LEU A 11 -13.57 -30.80 21.79
N LEU A 12 -14.36 -29.71 21.74
CA LEU A 12 -15.83 -29.55 21.81
C LEU A 12 -16.52 -29.04 23.08
N LEU A 13 -17.52 -28.18 22.80
CA LEU A 13 -18.69 -27.69 23.57
C LEU A 13 -18.62 -26.16 23.87
N ILE A 14 -19.62 -25.28 23.65
CA ILE A 14 -21.07 -25.35 23.33
C ILE A 14 -21.50 -23.90 22.93
N SER A 15 -22.11 -23.66 21.75
CA SER A 15 -23.55 -23.39 21.51
C SER A 15 -24.30 -22.51 22.53
N GLY A 16 -24.80 -21.35 22.09
CA GLY A 16 -25.79 -20.55 22.82
C GLY A 16 -26.81 -19.96 21.85
N ALA A 17 -27.87 -20.73 21.55
CA ALA A 17 -29.04 -20.27 20.82
C ALA A 17 -29.99 -19.47 21.72
N SER A 18 -30.61 -18.42 21.18
CA SER A 18 -31.91 -17.94 21.63
C SER A 18 -32.71 -17.46 20.43
N SER A 19 -33.85 -18.11 20.24
CA SER A 19 -34.84 -17.88 19.20
C SER A 19 -35.77 -16.74 19.61
N VAL A 20 -36.07 -15.81 18.71
CA VAL A 20 -37.30 -15.01 18.74
C VAL A 20 -37.90 -14.98 17.34
N LEU A 21 -39.14 -15.45 17.26
CA LEU A 21 -40.04 -15.44 16.11
C LEU A 21 -40.53 -14.01 15.84
N ALA A 22 -40.51 -13.58 14.57
CA ALA A 22 -41.46 -12.60 14.07
C ALA A 22 -41.69 -12.82 12.56
N GLU A 23 -42.97 -13.00 12.24
CA GLU A 23 -43.54 -13.14 10.90
C GLU A 23 -43.39 -11.84 10.09
N GLY A 24 -43.14 -11.95 8.78
CA GLY A 24 -42.99 -10.79 7.91
C GLY A 24 -42.95 -11.11 6.41
N ASN A 25 -44.12 -11.46 5.86
CA ASN A 25 -44.65 -11.19 4.51
C ASN A 25 -43.66 -10.67 3.41
N PRO A 26 -43.51 -11.36 2.26
CA PRO A 26 -43.01 -10.73 1.03
C PRO A 26 -44.16 -10.24 0.14
N SER A 27 -44.20 -8.92 -0.05
CA SER A 27 -45.09 -8.24 -0.98
C SER A 27 -44.64 -8.41 -2.44
N ILE A 28 -45.66 -8.57 -3.26
CA ILE A 28 -45.73 -8.58 -4.72
C ILE A 28 -45.24 -7.24 -5.32
N VAL A 29 -44.43 -7.30 -6.38
CA VAL A 29 -44.26 -6.23 -7.40
C VAL A 29 -44.03 -6.98 -8.72
N GLU A 30 -45.09 -7.23 -9.49
CA GLU A 30 -45.57 -6.46 -10.66
C GLU A 30 -44.59 -6.47 -11.85
N GLU A 31 -44.98 -7.28 -12.83
CA GLU A 31 -44.54 -7.28 -14.22
C GLU A 31 -45.00 -5.99 -14.91
N GLU A 32 -44.13 -5.33 -15.69
CA GLU A 32 -44.57 -4.45 -16.78
C GLU A 32 -43.94 -4.92 -18.11
N GLU A 33 -44.81 -5.40 -18.98
CA GLU A 33 -44.61 -5.45 -20.44
C GLU A 33 -44.42 -4.05 -20.99
N VAL A 34 -43.41 -3.84 -21.83
CA VAL A 34 -43.44 -2.77 -22.84
C VAL A 34 -43.15 -3.35 -24.22
N THR A 35 -44.04 -2.97 -25.13
CA THR A 35 -44.22 -3.48 -26.48
C THR A 35 -43.35 -2.78 -27.52
N ALA A 36 -43.24 -3.46 -28.66
CA ALA A 36 -42.47 -3.19 -29.86
C ALA A 36 -42.60 -1.80 -30.51
N SER A 37 -41.55 -1.41 -31.26
CA SER A 37 -41.70 -0.72 -32.55
C SER A 37 -40.43 -0.85 -33.39
N GLY A 38 -40.59 -1.15 -34.68
CA GLY A 38 -39.51 -1.47 -35.62
C GLY A 38 -38.96 -0.30 -36.41
N GLY A 39 -37.96 -0.58 -37.25
CA GLY A 39 -37.40 0.37 -38.21
C GLY A 39 -36.16 -0.18 -38.89
N GLY A 40 -36.33 -0.79 -40.05
CA GLY A 40 -35.22 -1.25 -40.89
C GLY A 40 -34.52 -0.10 -41.61
N SER A 41 -33.21 -0.23 -41.80
CA SER A 41 -32.46 0.51 -42.81
C SER A 41 -31.29 -0.34 -43.30
N SER A 42 -31.37 -0.78 -44.55
CA SER A 42 -30.29 -1.45 -45.26
C SER A 42 -29.24 -0.42 -45.66
N GLY A 43 -28.09 -0.47 -44.97
CA GLY A 43 -26.86 0.21 -45.40
C GLY A 43 -25.87 -0.81 -45.96
N VAL A 44 -25.48 -0.64 -47.22
CA VAL A 44 -24.41 -1.41 -47.88
C VAL A 44 -23.08 -1.00 -47.23
N GLN A 45 -22.46 -1.91 -46.45
CA GLN A 45 -21.11 -1.71 -45.92
C GLN A 45 -20.07 -2.29 -46.87
N LEU A 46 -19.13 -1.42 -47.26
CA LEU A 46 -17.92 -1.74 -48.01
C LEU A 46 -16.91 -2.39 -47.05
N VAL A 47 -16.69 -3.70 -47.21
CA VAL A 47 -15.73 -4.46 -46.41
C VAL A 47 -14.31 -4.07 -46.83
N THR A 48 -13.65 -3.27 -46.02
CA THR A 48 -12.21 -3.01 -46.14
C THR A 48 -11.52 -3.89 -45.10
N ALA A 49 -10.77 -4.89 -45.55
CA ALA A 49 -10.02 -5.77 -44.66
C ALA A 49 -8.88 -4.98 -44.01
N VAL A 50 -9.09 -4.56 -42.76
CA VAL A 50 -8.05 -3.99 -41.89
C VAL A 50 -7.39 -5.16 -41.19
N SER A 51 -6.11 -5.42 -41.52
CA SER A 51 -5.28 -6.37 -40.78
C SER A 51 -5.06 -5.83 -39.37
N THR A 52 -5.79 -6.37 -38.40
CA THR A 52 -5.58 -6.07 -36.98
C THR A 52 -4.25 -6.67 -36.53
N PRO A 53 -3.36 -5.91 -35.87
CA PRO A 53 -2.13 -6.45 -35.32
C PRO A 53 -2.48 -7.52 -34.27
N THR A 54 -1.89 -8.71 -34.42
CA THR A 54 -1.96 -9.77 -33.41
C THR A 54 -1.13 -9.31 -32.22
N VAL A 55 -1.80 -8.74 -31.22
CA VAL A 55 -1.18 -8.43 -29.93
C VAL A 55 -1.11 -9.74 -29.14
N THR A 56 0.10 -10.25 -28.94
CA THR A 56 0.35 -11.35 -28.01
C THR A 56 0.14 -10.81 -26.60
N SER A 57 -1.07 -10.94 -26.05
CA SER A 57 -1.31 -10.58 -24.64
C SER A 57 -0.63 -11.62 -23.76
N GLN A 58 0.40 -11.22 -23.01
CA GLN A 58 0.87 -12.00 -21.87
C GLN A 58 -0.30 -12.09 -20.88
N GLN A 59 -0.75 -13.32 -20.59
CA GLN A 59 -1.75 -13.53 -19.56
C GLN A 59 -1.06 -13.37 -18.21
N VAL A 60 -1.52 -12.39 -17.43
CA VAL A 60 -1.10 -12.21 -16.04
C VAL A 60 -2.00 -13.09 -15.18
N TYR A 61 -1.42 -14.07 -14.49
CA TYR A 61 -2.14 -14.90 -13.54
C TYR A 61 -2.24 -14.17 -12.20
N VAL A 62 -3.45 -14.02 -11.68
CA VAL A 62 -3.68 -13.45 -10.34
C VAL A 62 -3.76 -14.62 -9.36
N ILE A 63 -2.66 -14.86 -8.63
CA ILE A 63 -2.63 -15.81 -7.51
C ILE A 63 -3.53 -15.26 -6.40
N ASN A 64 -4.18 -16.14 -5.64
CA ASN A 64 -4.99 -15.73 -4.50
C ASN A 64 -4.16 -14.93 -3.48
N VAL A 65 -4.55 -13.67 -3.26
CA VAL A 65 -3.87 -12.72 -2.38
C VAL A 65 -3.82 -13.23 -0.93
N ASP A 66 -4.84 -13.96 -0.50
CA ASP A 66 -4.91 -14.50 0.87
C ASP A 66 -3.83 -15.57 1.11
N LEU A 67 -3.54 -16.41 0.11
CA LEU A 67 -2.49 -17.43 0.21
C LEU A 67 -1.10 -16.82 0.27
N MET A 68 -0.87 -15.75 -0.50
CA MET A 68 0.40 -15.02 -0.50
C MET A 68 0.64 -14.32 0.84
N SER A 69 -0.39 -13.65 1.39
CA SER A 69 -0.31 -12.99 2.69
C SER A 69 -0.11 -13.98 3.84
N GLU A 70 -0.79 -15.12 3.81
CA GLU A 70 -0.62 -16.16 4.82
C GLU A 70 0.77 -16.81 4.75
N LEU A 71 1.32 -17.01 3.54
CA LEU A 71 2.69 -17.49 3.37
C LEU A 71 3.69 -16.53 4.01
N GLU A 72 3.58 -15.23 3.75
CA GLU A 72 4.45 -14.21 4.33
C GLU A 72 4.36 -14.19 5.85
N ARG A 73 3.13 -14.27 6.40
CA ARG A 73 2.90 -14.40 7.84
C ARG A 73 3.58 -15.62 8.43
N LEU A 74 3.51 -16.78 7.77
CA LEU A 74 4.17 -17.99 8.23
C LEU A 74 5.70 -17.91 8.15
N MET A 75 6.25 -17.24 7.13
CA MET A 75 7.70 -17.01 7.00
C MET A 75 8.22 -16.15 8.16
N SER A 76 7.50 -15.09 8.53
CA SER A 76 7.84 -14.25 9.68
C SER A 76 7.80 -15.03 11.01
N LEU A 77 6.75 -15.83 11.25
CA LEU A 77 6.69 -16.69 12.44
C LEU A 77 7.78 -17.76 12.48
N LEU A 78 8.20 -18.27 11.31
CA LEU A 78 9.25 -19.28 11.21
C LEU A 78 10.58 -18.69 11.67
N GLU A 79 10.89 -17.46 11.26
CA GLU A 79 12.08 -16.74 11.68
C GLU A 79 12.10 -16.52 13.20
N GLU A 80 11.00 -16.02 13.79
CA GLU A 80 10.86 -15.83 15.24
C GLU A 80 11.08 -17.14 16.01
N ALA A 81 10.46 -18.24 15.57
CA ALA A 81 10.62 -19.55 16.22
C ALA A 81 12.05 -20.09 16.13
N GLU A 82 12.78 -19.80 15.04
CA GLU A 82 14.19 -20.17 14.89
C GLU A 82 15.10 -19.36 15.81
N GLU A 83 14.85 -18.07 15.98
CA GLU A 83 15.58 -17.21 16.91
C GLU A 83 15.39 -17.65 18.37
N GLU A 84 14.19 -18.09 18.74
CA GLU A 84 13.88 -18.64 20.06
C GLU A 84 14.42 -20.07 20.26
N GLY A 85 14.78 -20.77 19.18
CA GLY A 85 15.19 -22.17 19.20
C GLY A 85 14.04 -23.14 19.50
N ASP A 86 12.80 -22.78 19.16
CA ASP A 86 11.60 -23.60 19.36
C ASP A 86 11.40 -24.60 18.21
N GLU A 87 12.26 -25.62 18.17
CA GLU A 87 12.28 -26.68 17.15
C GLU A 87 10.90 -27.32 16.84
N PRO A 88 10.02 -27.63 17.81
CA PRO A 88 8.65 -28.07 17.52
C PRO A 88 7.83 -27.09 16.68
N THR A 89 7.91 -25.79 16.99
CA THR A 89 7.15 -24.74 16.29
C THR A 89 7.70 -24.52 14.89
N VAL A 90 9.03 -24.56 14.73
CA VAL A 90 9.70 -24.52 13.42
C VAL A 90 9.16 -25.63 12.50
N GLN A 91 9.15 -26.89 12.96
CA GLN A 91 8.64 -28.02 12.15
C GLN A 91 7.15 -27.89 11.82
N GLU A 92 6.33 -27.34 12.72
CA GLU A 92 4.92 -27.09 12.46
C GLU A 92 4.74 -26.02 11.37
N LEU A 93 5.50 -24.92 11.45
CA LEU A 93 5.44 -23.81 10.51
C LEU A 93 5.95 -24.21 9.13
N GLU A 94 7.05 -24.95 9.03
CA GLU A 94 7.53 -25.54 7.76
C GLU A 94 6.46 -26.43 7.12
N GLY A 95 5.74 -27.22 7.93
CA GLY A 95 4.63 -28.04 7.46
C GLY A 95 3.46 -27.22 6.90
N LYS A 96 3.11 -26.10 7.54
CA LYS A 96 2.07 -25.17 7.05
C LYS A 96 2.49 -24.46 5.78
N ILE A 97 3.74 -23.98 5.71
CA ILE A 97 4.32 -23.34 4.53
C ILE A 97 4.25 -24.29 3.34
N ARG A 98 4.63 -25.56 3.53
CA ARG A 98 4.48 -26.60 2.51
C ARG A 98 3.05 -26.76 2.04
N GLY A 99 2.09 -26.81 2.97
CA GLY A 99 0.66 -26.92 2.62
C GLY A 99 0.14 -25.76 1.78
N ILE A 100 0.53 -24.52 2.10
CA ILE A 100 0.14 -23.34 1.32
C ILE A 100 0.78 -23.34 -0.07
N LYS A 101 2.03 -23.76 -0.17
CA LYS A 101 2.70 -23.91 -1.47
C LYS A 101 1.98 -24.88 -2.38
N GLU A 102 1.60 -26.05 -1.87
CA GLU A 102 0.83 -27.03 -2.64
C GLU A 102 -0.50 -26.43 -3.14
N GLN A 103 -1.14 -25.56 -2.34
CA GLN A 103 -2.34 -24.84 -2.76
C GLN A 103 -2.06 -23.84 -3.87
N ILE A 104 -1.05 -22.97 -3.70
CA ILE A 104 -0.64 -21.99 -4.73
C ILE A 104 -0.29 -22.69 -6.04
N GLN A 105 0.51 -23.76 -5.99
CA GLN A 105 0.88 -24.56 -7.17
C GLN A 105 -0.37 -25.12 -7.86
N SER A 106 -1.32 -25.66 -7.09
CA SER A 106 -2.56 -26.20 -7.63
C SER A 106 -3.44 -25.13 -8.30
N GLU A 107 -3.46 -23.90 -7.76
CA GLU A 107 -4.17 -22.77 -8.35
C GLU A 107 -3.53 -22.34 -9.67
N ILE A 108 -2.19 -22.25 -9.72
CA ILE A 108 -1.43 -21.96 -10.94
C ILE A 108 -1.72 -23.00 -12.02
N GLU A 109 -1.61 -24.30 -11.71
CA GLU A 109 -1.92 -25.37 -12.65
C GLU A 109 -3.39 -25.32 -13.14
N SER A 110 -4.33 -24.98 -12.26
CA SER A 110 -5.74 -24.86 -12.63
C SER A 110 -5.98 -23.70 -13.60
N CYS A 111 -5.24 -22.60 -13.44
CA CYS A 111 -5.26 -21.44 -14.31
C CYS A 111 -4.70 -21.77 -15.71
N GLU A 112 -3.57 -22.47 -15.78
CA GLU A 112 -2.96 -22.88 -17.06
C GLU A 112 -3.87 -23.82 -17.87
N ARG A 113 -4.54 -24.75 -17.18
CA ARG A 113 -5.50 -25.68 -17.81
C ARG A 113 -6.71 -24.94 -18.38
N THR A 114 -7.16 -23.87 -17.73
CA THR A 114 -8.32 -23.08 -18.17
C THR A 114 -7.95 -22.17 -19.36
N SER A 115 -6.75 -21.61 -19.35
CA SER A 115 -6.22 -20.75 -20.42
C SER A 115 -6.06 -21.48 -21.77
N SER A 116 -5.76 -22.78 -21.73
CA SER A 116 -5.57 -23.59 -22.95
C SER A 116 -6.87 -23.88 -23.73
N GLN A 117 -8.05 -23.55 -23.19
CA GLN A 117 -9.30 -23.65 -23.93
C GLN A 117 -9.52 -22.39 -24.77
N THR A 118 -9.52 -22.56 -26.09
CA THR A 118 -9.75 -21.52 -27.10
C THR A 118 -11.19 -21.02 -27.02
N VAL A 119 -11.47 -20.12 -26.08
CA VAL A 119 -12.75 -19.41 -26.01
C VAL A 119 -12.67 -18.23 -26.98
N GLN A 120 -13.54 -18.22 -27.99
CA GLN A 120 -13.70 -17.05 -28.87
C GLN A 120 -13.97 -15.81 -27.99
N PRO A 121 -13.28 -14.68 -28.24
CA PRO A 121 -13.43 -13.50 -27.40
C PRO A 121 -14.84 -12.95 -27.54
N THR A 122 -15.65 -13.16 -26.51
CA THR A 122 -16.87 -12.38 -26.30
C THR A 122 -16.43 -11.06 -25.67
N PRO A 123 -16.80 -9.89 -26.23
CA PRO A 123 -16.39 -8.60 -25.68
C PRO A 123 -17.07 -8.41 -24.32
N ILE A 124 -16.29 -8.59 -23.24
CA ILE A 124 -16.69 -8.22 -21.89
C ILE A 124 -16.21 -6.79 -21.68
N ALA A 125 -17.15 -5.88 -21.45
CA ALA A 125 -16.84 -4.53 -20.99
C ALA A 125 -16.34 -4.65 -19.55
N ILE A 126 -15.02 -4.53 -19.37
CA ILE A 126 -14.41 -4.45 -18.04
C ILE A 126 -14.60 -3.02 -17.56
N GLU A 127 -15.45 -2.82 -16.55
CA GLU A 127 -15.42 -1.61 -15.74
C GLU A 127 -14.09 -1.57 -14.99
N LEU A 128 -13.15 -0.76 -15.47
CA LEU A 128 -11.96 -0.42 -14.70
C LEU A 128 -12.40 0.33 -13.46
N VAL A 129 -12.27 -0.32 -12.30
CA VAL A 129 -12.31 0.33 -11.00
C VAL A 129 -11.11 1.27 -10.94
N SER A 130 -11.37 2.53 -11.23
CA SER A 130 -10.42 3.63 -11.12
C SER A 130 -10.08 3.84 -9.65
N SER A 131 -9.00 3.23 -9.18
CA SER A 131 -8.29 3.72 -7.99
C SER A 131 -7.96 5.19 -8.23
N GLN A 132 -8.51 6.07 -7.40
CA GLN A 132 -8.16 7.49 -7.39
C GLN A 132 -6.69 7.61 -6.99
N ARG A 133 -5.80 7.49 -7.98
CA ARG A 133 -4.41 7.91 -7.85
C ARG A 133 -4.46 9.39 -7.50
N ILE A 134 -3.78 9.75 -6.42
CA ILE A 134 -3.34 11.13 -6.21
C ILE A 134 -2.65 11.50 -7.53
N VAL A 135 -3.22 12.45 -8.26
CA VAL A 135 -2.66 12.92 -9.53
C VAL A 135 -1.40 13.70 -9.16
N ARG A 136 -0.30 12.98 -8.87
CA ARG A 136 1.04 13.53 -9.03
C ARG A 136 1.14 13.95 -10.48
N ASP A 137 1.66 15.15 -10.71
CA ASP A 137 1.94 15.60 -12.06
C ASP A 137 2.94 14.61 -12.64
N SER A 138 2.48 13.79 -13.60
CA SER A 138 3.30 12.74 -14.21
C SER A 138 4.57 13.29 -14.87
N CYS A 139 4.64 14.62 -15.03
CA CYS A 139 5.80 15.34 -15.52
C CYS A 139 6.89 15.55 -14.46
N ASP A 140 6.53 15.64 -13.18
CA ASP A 140 7.51 15.73 -12.08
C ASP A 140 8.28 14.41 -11.92
N ASP A 141 7.67 13.28 -12.32
CA ASP A 141 8.31 11.97 -12.28
C ASP A 141 9.43 11.81 -13.34
N ILE A 142 9.49 12.68 -14.37
CA ILE A 142 10.50 12.60 -15.43
C ILE A 142 11.90 12.84 -14.85
N GLU A 143 12.07 13.84 -13.98
CA GLU A 143 13.38 14.17 -13.38
C GLU A 143 13.89 13.00 -12.53
N ALA A 144 13.01 12.43 -11.70
CA ALA A 144 13.34 11.26 -10.88
C ALA A 144 13.74 10.05 -11.75
N LEU A 145 13.00 9.78 -12.84
CA LEU A 145 13.34 8.71 -13.78
C LEU A 145 14.66 8.95 -14.52
N GLU A 146 14.96 10.20 -14.89
CA GLU A 146 16.24 10.58 -15.51
C GLU A 146 17.41 10.39 -14.53
N GLU A 147 17.26 10.78 -13.27
CA GLU A 147 18.25 10.53 -12.23
C GLU A 147 18.47 9.03 -12.00
N LYS A 148 17.37 8.26 -11.92
CA LYS A 148 17.43 6.79 -11.82
C LYS A 148 18.14 6.17 -13.02
N LYS A 149 17.82 6.60 -14.24
CA LYS A 149 18.49 6.13 -15.45
C LYS A 149 19.99 6.44 -15.39
N LYS A 150 20.37 7.66 -15.00
CA LYS A 150 21.77 8.07 -14.86
C LYS A 150 22.51 7.25 -13.81
N TYR A 151 21.84 6.89 -12.72
CA TYR A 151 22.39 5.96 -11.73
C TYR A 151 22.72 4.61 -12.37
N TYR A 152 21.77 3.99 -13.08
CA TYR A 152 22.01 2.72 -13.77
C TYR A 152 23.07 2.80 -14.87
N GLU A 153 23.16 3.92 -15.59
CA GLU A 153 24.26 4.19 -16.53
C GLU A 153 25.61 4.17 -15.81
N GLY A 154 25.71 4.75 -14.61
CA GLY A 154 26.92 4.67 -13.78
C GLY A 154 27.22 3.25 -13.27
N VAL A 155 26.19 2.47 -12.91
CA VAL A 155 26.36 1.05 -12.53
C VAL A 155 26.82 0.23 -13.74
N TYR A 156 26.34 0.53 -14.95
CA TYR A 156 26.72 -0.15 -16.19
C TYR A 156 28.21 0.02 -16.55
N GLU A 157 28.86 1.08 -16.05
CA GLU A 157 30.30 1.29 -16.21
C GLU A 157 31.16 0.33 -15.37
N LEU A 158 30.60 -0.31 -14.34
CA LEU A 158 31.31 -1.28 -13.49
C LEU A 158 31.69 -2.56 -14.25
N SER A 159 32.64 -3.31 -13.69
CA SER A 159 33.03 -4.64 -14.21
C SER A 159 31.98 -5.70 -13.85
N ASP A 160 31.88 -6.77 -14.65
CA ASP A 160 30.93 -7.86 -14.39
C ASP A 160 31.14 -8.49 -13.00
N GLU A 161 32.40 -8.57 -12.52
CA GLU A 161 32.70 -9.05 -11.18
C GLU A 161 32.18 -8.12 -10.06
N GLU A 162 32.18 -6.81 -10.28
CA GLU A 162 31.60 -5.83 -9.35
C GLU A 162 30.08 -5.86 -9.37
N LEU A 163 29.50 -6.09 -10.55
CA LEU A 163 28.06 -6.23 -10.72
C LEU A 163 27.51 -7.46 -9.99
N VAL A 164 28.19 -8.60 -10.12
CA VAL A 164 27.82 -9.81 -9.36
C VAL A 164 27.92 -9.58 -7.85
N LYS A 165 28.94 -8.84 -7.38
CA LYS A 165 29.05 -8.47 -5.96
C LYS A 165 27.94 -7.54 -5.49
N LYS A 166 27.30 -6.80 -6.41
CA LYS A 166 26.15 -5.93 -6.15
C LYS A 166 24.80 -6.63 -6.36
N GLY A 167 24.80 -7.94 -6.66
CA GLY A 167 23.58 -8.73 -6.82
C GLY A 167 23.06 -8.85 -8.26
N TYR A 168 23.75 -8.28 -9.25
CA TYR A 168 23.35 -8.40 -10.66
C TYR A 168 23.87 -9.70 -11.27
N SER A 169 23.10 -10.77 -11.08
CA SER A 169 23.45 -12.13 -11.52
C SER A 169 23.60 -12.24 -13.04
N SER A 170 22.87 -11.42 -13.79
CA SER A 170 22.92 -11.37 -15.25
C SER A 170 23.89 -10.31 -15.79
N GLY A 171 24.67 -9.68 -14.91
CA GLY A 171 25.71 -8.72 -15.25
C GLY A 171 25.20 -7.50 -16.02
N LYS A 172 25.94 -7.08 -17.05
CA LYS A 172 25.61 -5.89 -17.84
C LYS A 172 24.29 -5.99 -18.63
N GLU A 173 23.85 -7.18 -19.01
CA GLU A 173 22.66 -7.31 -19.86
C GLU A 173 21.39 -6.87 -19.11
N GLU A 174 21.27 -7.25 -17.85
CA GLU A 174 20.16 -6.87 -16.97
C GLU A 174 20.09 -5.36 -16.74
N ILE A 175 21.25 -4.73 -16.49
CA ILE A 175 21.33 -3.27 -16.30
C ILE A 175 21.00 -2.54 -17.59
N LYS A 176 21.45 -3.05 -18.74
CA LYS A 176 21.11 -2.47 -20.03
C LYS A 176 19.60 -2.51 -20.29
N MET A 177 18.95 -3.64 -19.98
CA MET A 177 17.49 -3.73 -20.09
C MET A 177 16.78 -2.70 -19.20
N MET A 178 17.27 -2.47 -17.98
CA MET A 178 16.72 -1.41 -17.10
C MET A 178 16.92 -0.01 -17.68
N ILE A 179 18.10 0.31 -18.22
CA ILE A 179 18.39 1.61 -18.85
C ILE A 179 17.47 1.84 -20.06
N ASP A 180 17.28 0.80 -20.89
CA ASP A 180 16.44 0.86 -22.08
C ASP A 180 14.95 1.02 -21.69
N ASP A 181 14.45 0.28 -20.68
CA ASP A 181 13.08 0.40 -20.17
C ASP A 181 12.81 1.79 -19.55
N LEU A 182 13.74 2.29 -18.73
CA LEU A 182 13.67 3.65 -18.18
C LEU A 182 13.68 4.70 -19.29
N GLY A 183 14.53 4.54 -20.31
CA GLY A 183 14.55 5.40 -21.48
C GLY A 183 13.21 5.43 -22.22
N ALA A 184 12.59 4.27 -22.44
CA ALA A 184 11.28 4.17 -23.07
C ALA A 184 10.17 4.80 -22.23
N LYS A 185 10.18 4.60 -20.91
CA LYS A 185 9.23 5.22 -19.96
C LYS A 185 9.36 6.75 -19.96
N ILE A 186 10.57 7.28 -19.90
CA ILE A 186 10.85 8.73 -19.94
C ILE A 186 10.34 9.33 -21.24
N GLU A 187 10.63 8.73 -22.40
CA GLU A 187 10.16 9.24 -23.69
C GLU A 187 8.64 9.22 -23.79
N LYS A 188 7.99 8.16 -23.28
CA LYS A 188 6.52 8.08 -23.22
C LYS A 188 5.93 9.22 -22.37
N LEU A 189 6.45 9.42 -21.16
CA LEU A 189 5.98 10.48 -20.27
C LEU A 189 6.22 11.88 -20.84
N LYS A 190 7.36 12.11 -21.51
CA LYS A 190 7.63 13.38 -22.22
C LYS A 190 6.56 13.69 -23.26
N VAL A 191 6.17 12.71 -24.08
CA VAL A 191 5.10 12.89 -25.08
C VAL A 191 3.75 13.17 -24.41
N GLU A 192 3.42 12.47 -23.33
CA GLU A 192 2.18 12.70 -22.56
C GLU A 192 2.15 14.12 -21.97
N CYS A 193 3.25 14.57 -21.37
CA CYS A 193 3.42 15.93 -20.83
C CYS A 193 3.33 17.03 -21.89
N GLU A 194 3.97 16.85 -23.04
CA GLU A 194 3.88 17.81 -24.15
C GLU A 194 2.45 17.89 -24.71
N SER A 195 1.72 16.76 -24.74
CA SER A 195 0.35 16.71 -25.26
C SER A 195 -0.71 17.25 -24.28
N GLY A 196 -0.44 17.21 -22.97
CA GLY A 196 -1.37 17.62 -21.90
C GLY A 196 -1.49 19.13 -21.70
N THR A 197 -0.53 19.93 -22.16
CA THR A 197 -0.54 21.40 -22.00
C THR A 197 -1.53 22.14 -22.93
N GLY A 198 -2.30 21.42 -23.74
CA GLY A 198 -3.11 22.00 -24.82
C GLY A 198 -4.57 22.37 -24.52
N SER A 199 -5.18 22.03 -23.38
CA SER A 199 -6.65 22.18 -23.27
C SER A 199 -7.22 22.51 -21.89
N VAL A 200 -6.89 23.69 -21.35
CA VAL A 200 -7.86 24.47 -20.53
C VAL A 200 -7.74 25.96 -20.88
N SER A 201 -8.08 26.32 -22.13
CA SER A 201 -8.44 27.70 -22.44
C SER A 201 -9.95 27.85 -22.36
N SER A 202 -10.43 28.17 -21.16
CA SER A 202 -11.70 28.86 -20.95
C SER A 202 -11.69 30.16 -21.77
N GLY A 203 -12.55 30.27 -22.78
CA GLY A 203 -12.67 31.48 -23.58
C GLY A 203 -13.59 31.30 -24.78
N GLY A 204 -14.84 31.75 -24.64
CA GLY A 204 -15.86 31.69 -25.68
C GLY A 204 -15.44 32.38 -26.97
N GLY A 205 -15.83 31.78 -28.10
CA GLY A 205 -15.65 32.35 -29.41
C GLY A 205 -16.40 31.55 -30.46
N ALA A 206 -17.61 32.01 -30.78
CA ALA A 206 -18.35 31.55 -31.95
C ALA A 206 -17.52 31.86 -33.22
N GLY A 207 -17.23 30.84 -34.02
CA GLY A 207 -16.48 30.99 -35.26
C GLY A 207 -16.67 29.80 -36.19
N MET A 208 -17.67 29.89 -37.07
CA MET A 208 -17.81 29.02 -38.24
C MET A 208 -16.63 29.25 -39.19
N GLY A 209 -15.93 28.18 -39.57
CA GLY A 209 -14.90 28.27 -40.60
C GLY A 209 -14.30 26.91 -40.92
N GLY A 210 -14.86 26.24 -41.93
CA GLY A 210 -14.35 24.96 -42.43
C GLY A 210 -12.98 25.08 -43.11
N GLY A 211 -12.15 24.07 -42.90
CA GLY A 211 -10.87 23.89 -43.58
C GLY A 211 -10.31 22.51 -43.27
N GLY A 212 -10.64 21.52 -44.11
CA GLY A 212 -10.13 20.16 -44.00
C GLY A 212 -8.64 20.11 -44.34
N VAL A 213 -7.83 19.61 -43.40
CA VAL A 213 -6.44 19.23 -43.65
C VAL A 213 -6.38 17.71 -43.63
N VAL A 214 -6.15 17.13 -44.81
CA VAL A 214 -6.04 15.70 -45.03
C VAL A 214 -4.58 15.31 -44.78
N VAL A 215 -4.30 14.64 -43.66
CA VAL A 215 -2.97 14.11 -43.35
C VAL A 215 -2.81 12.77 -44.06
N SER A 216 -1.99 12.74 -45.11
CA SER A 216 -1.64 11.51 -45.83
C SER A 216 -0.61 10.70 -45.03
N HIS A 217 -1.01 9.52 -44.55
CA HIS A 217 -0.08 8.51 -44.03
C HIS A 217 0.44 7.65 -45.19
N GLN A 218 1.76 7.63 -45.36
CA GLN A 218 2.45 6.70 -46.25
C GLN A 218 2.64 5.37 -45.52
N THR A 219 2.01 4.33 -46.04
CA THR A 219 2.21 2.93 -45.66
C THR A 219 3.49 2.41 -46.31
N SER A 220 4.52 2.10 -45.51
CA SER A 220 5.69 1.34 -45.96
C SER A 220 5.40 -0.16 -45.82
N GLU A 221 5.30 -0.85 -46.94
CA GLU A 221 5.19 -2.31 -47.00
C GLU A 221 6.58 -2.94 -46.88
N GLY A 222 6.70 -4.00 -46.07
CA GLY A 222 7.76 -5.01 -46.21
C GLY A 222 8.75 -5.14 -45.05
N MET A 223 8.29 -5.64 -43.90
CA MET A 223 9.16 -6.30 -42.93
C MET A 223 8.41 -7.54 -42.39
N GLU A 224 8.91 -8.73 -42.71
CA GLU A 224 8.38 -9.99 -42.17
C GLU A 224 8.59 -10.01 -40.63
N PRO A 225 7.54 -10.26 -39.83
CA PRO A 225 7.68 -10.38 -38.39
C PRO A 225 8.41 -11.69 -38.08
N THR A 226 9.68 -11.56 -37.69
CA THR A 226 10.44 -12.66 -37.10
C THR A 226 9.78 -12.98 -35.76
N LEU A 227 9.27 -14.20 -35.60
CA LEU A 227 8.67 -14.72 -34.37
C LEU A 227 9.73 -14.71 -33.26
N ALA A 228 9.78 -13.62 -32.50
CA ALA A 228 10.52 -13.54 -31.25
C ALA A 228 9.88 -14.54 -30.28
N GLY A 229 10.69 -15.42 -29.69
CA GLY A 229 10.24 -16.30 -28.61
C GLY A 229 9.68 -15.50 -27.43
N PRO A 230 8.99 -16.15 -26.48
CA PRO A 230 8.47 -15.48 -25.30
C PRO A 230 9.63 -14.81 -24.57
N ILE A 231 9.57 -13.48 -24.47
CA ILE A 231 10.51 -12.67 -23.71
C ILE A 231 10.30 -13.06 -22.25
N GLN A 232 11.26 -13.80 -21.66
CA GLN A 232 11.33 -13.96 -20.22
C GLN A 232 11.70 -12.59 -19.66
N VAL A 233 10.73 -11.91 -19.05
CA VAL A 233 10.95 -10.62 -18.40
C VAL A 233 11.56 -10.94 -17.04
N SER A 234 12.88 -10.88 -16.92
CA SER A 234 13.55 -10.91 -15.62
C SER A 234 13.41 -9.52 -15.00
N ILE A 235 12.67 -9.41 -13.89
CA ILE A 235 12.64 -8.16 -13.11
C ILE A 235 13.92 -8.11 -12.29
N ALA A 236 14.76 -7.13 -12.60
CA ALA A 236 16.01 -6.92 -11.90
C ALA A 236 15.81 -6.38 -10.49
N LYS A 237 16.75 -6.66 -9.57
CA LYS A 237 16.72 -6.10 -8.21
C LYS A 237 16.79 -4.56 -8.28
N PRO A 238 15.87 -3.83 -7.62
CA PRO A 238 15.96 -2.37 -7.52
C PRO A 238 17.21 -1.99 -6.72
N VAL A 239 17.98 -0.99 -7.17
CA VAL A 239 19.21 -0.56 -6.47
C VAL A 239 19.18 0.91 -6.04
N ALA A 240 18.13 1.61 -6.45
CA ALA A 240 17.72 2.87 -5.85
C ALA A 240 16.22 2.76 -5.72
N VAL A 241 15.76 2.33 -4.54
CA VAL A 241 14.34 2.16 -4.29
C VAL A 241 13.71 3.53 -4.19
N ASP A 242 12.84 3.82 -5.15
CA ASP A 242 12.10 5.07 -5.16
C ASP A 242 10.72 4.90 -4.53
N SER A 243 10.15 3.70 -4.48
CA SER A 243 8.81 3.51 -3.91
C SER A 243 8.65 2.12 -3.32
N GLY A 244 7.75 1.97 -2.36
CA GLY A 244 7.34 0.65 -1.88
C GLY A 244 6.65 -0.20 -2.95
N GLU A 245 6.00 0.41 -3.95
CA GLU A 245 5.42 -0.31 -5.10
C GLU A 245 6.50 -1.06 -5.90
N GLU A 246 7.66 -0.45 -6.12
CA GLU A 246 8.77 -1.08 -6.83
C GLU A 246 9.32 -2.31 -6.08
N ILE A 247 9.46 -2.23 -4.75
CA ILE A 247 9.83 -3.39 -3.92
C ILE A 247 8.75 -4.47 -4.03
N THR A 248 7.48 -4.07 -3.94
CA THR A 248 6.33 -4.99 -3.98
C THR A 248 6.26 -5.76 -5.28
N ASP A 249 6.46 -5.09 -6.41
CA ASP A 249 6.44 -5.72 -7.73
C ASP A 249 7.63 -6.68 -7.93
N TYR A 250 8.83 -6.26 -7.50
CA TYR A 250 10.01 -7.13 -7.47
C TYR A 250 9.75 -8.38 -6.61
N TYR A 251 9.22 -8.19 -5.41
CA TYR A 251 8.95 -9.28 -4.48
C TYR A 251 7.93 -10.28 -5.03
N LYS A 252 6.80 -9.81 -5.55
CA LYS A 252 5.77 -10.67 -6.17
C LYS A 252 6.34 -11.53 -7.29
N PHE A 253 7.17 -10.93 -8.15
CA PHE A 253 7.83 -11.64 -9.23
C PHE A 253 8.80 -12.69 -8.70
N ARG A 254 9.66 -12.34 -7.74
CA ARG A 254 10.63 -13.26 -7.15
C ARG A 254 9.98 -14.41 -6.40
N ILE A 255 8.91 -14.17 -5.62
CA ILE A 255 8.16 -15.28 -5.00
C ILE A 255 7.63 -16.20 -6.09
N THR A 256 7.02 -15.67 -7.15
CA THR A 256 6.47 -16.49 -8.23
C THR A 256 7.56 -17.32 -8.92
N ASP A 257 8.73 -16.74 -9.16
CA ASP A 257 9.91 -17.47 -9.68
C ASP A 257 10.31 -18.61 -8.73
N VAL A 258 10.52 -18.32 -7.45
CA VAL A 258 10.88 -19.33 -6.44
C VAL A 258 9.84 -20.45 -6.34
N MET A 259 8.55 -20.11 -6.43
CA MET A 259 7.45 -21.07 -6.36
C MET A 259 7.35 -21.97 -7.59
N THR A 260 7.64 -21.44 -8.76
CA THR A 260 7.51 -22.17 -10.03
C THR A 260 8.72 -23.04 -10.35
N LYS A 261 9.86 -22.85 -9.67
CA LYS A 261 11.04 -23.72 -9.81
C LYS A 261 10.75 -25.13 -9.31
N GLU A 262 11.08 -26.12 -10.16
CA GLU A 262 11.07 -27.55 -9.83
C GLU A 262 12.29 -27.94 -8.98
N VAL A 263 12.37 -27.46 -7.74
CA VAL A 263 13.43 -27.79 -6.76
C VAL A 263 12.82 -28.38 -5.48
N GLU A 264 13.66 -28.95 -4.61
CA GLU A 264 13.23 -29.51 -3.32
C GLU A 264 12.66 -28.41 -2.41
N ILE A 265 11.72 -28.76 -1.53
CA ILE A 265 10.96 -27.77 -0.72
C ILE A 265 11.89 -26.98 0.20
N GLU A 266 12.87 -27.66 0.80
CA GLU A 266 13.85 -27.05 1.70
C GLU A 266 14.71 -26.01 0.96
N GLU A 267 15.04 -26.25 -0.31
CA GLU A 267 15.77 -25.28 -1.16
C GLU A 267 14.91 -24.05 -1.45
N GLN A 268 13.63 -24.24 -1.77
CA GLN A 268 12.72 -23.11 -1.95
C GLN A 268 12.48 -22.31 -0.66
N ILE A 269 12.42 -22.97 0.51
CA ILE A 269 12.31 -22.26 1.80
C ILE A 269 13.56 -21.41 2.03
N ALA A 270 14.75 -21.94 1.73
CA ALA A 270 15.99 -21.18 1.81
C ALA A 270 15.98 -19.97 0.85
N GLU A 271 15.55 -20.13 -0.41
CA GLU A 271 15.41 -19.01 -1.35
C GLU A 271 14.39 -17.96 -0.87
N LEU A 272 13.28 -18.36 -0.24
CA LEU A 272 12.31 -17.42 0.32
C LEU A 272 12.87 -16.64 1.53
N LYS A 273 13.70 -17.28 2.36
CA LYS A 273 14.39 -16.58 3.46
C LYS A 273 15.40 -15.57 2.94
N GLU A 274 16.18 -15.95 1.92
CA GLU A 274 17.10 -15.04 1.24
C GLU A 274 16.35 -13.85 0.65
N LEU A 275 15.21 -14.11 -0.01
CA LEU A 275 14.35 -13.07 -0.56
C LEU A 275 13.80 -12.13 0.52
N ARG A 276 13.42 -12.64 1.70
CA ARG A 276 12.99 -11.78 2.82
C ARG A 276 14.13 -10.86 3.28
N GLY A 277 15.35 -11.38 3.42
CA GLY A 277 16.52 -10.57 3.72
C GLY A 277 16.79 -9.49 2.67
N GLU A 278 16.61 -9.80 1.38
CA GLU A 278 16.71 -8.80 0.31
C GLU A 278 15.66 -7.69 0.44
N ILE A 279 14.42 -8.01 0.83
CA ILE A 279 13.36 -7.02 1.03
C ILE A 279 13.70 -6.09 2.19
N ASP A 280 14.21 -6.65 3.29
CA ASP A 280 14.62 -5.88 4.46
C ASP A 280 15.73 -4.86 4.10
N GLU A 281 16.70 -5.25 3.26
CA GLU A 281 17.70 -4.33 2.70
C GLU A 281 17.04 -3.22 1.86
N LEU A 282 16.10 -3.56 0.99
CA LEU A 282 15.41 -2.60 0.12
C LEU A 282 14.54 -1.62 0.92
N ILE A 283 13.88 -2.09 1.98
CA ILE A 283 13.13 -1.24 2.91
C ILE A 283 14.10 -0.30 3.65
N GLU A 284 15.25 -0.81 4.11
CA GLU A 284 16.25 0.02 4.78
C GLU A 284 16.75 1.14 3.85
N GLU A 285 17.01 0.82 2.59
CA GLU A 285 17.40 1.80 1.56
C GLU A 285 16.29 2.79 1.26
N LEU A 286 15.04 2.33 1.12
CA LEU A 286 13.88 3.20 0.92
C LEU A 286 13.79 4.22 2.06
N ILE A 287 13.85 3.76 3.32
CA ILE A 287 13.78 4.65 4.48
C ILE A 287 14.96 5.62 4.49
N LYS A 288 16.18 5.16 4.19
CA LYS A 288 17.38 6.03 4.16
C LYS A 288 17.30 7.10 3.08
N ASN A 289 16.79 6.76 1.90
CA ASN A 289 16.84 7.63 0.72
C ASN A 289 15.64 8.59 0.62
N ARG A 290 14.48 8.23 1.17
CA ARG A 290 13.27 9.07 1.14
C ARG A 290 13.18 9.96 2.36
N ASP A 291 12.84 11.23 2.15
CA ASP A 291 12.53 12.17 3.23
C ASP A 291 11.10 11.98 3.76
N GLU A 292 10.20 11.47 2.91
CA GLU A 292 8.81 11.19 3.24
C GLU A 292 8.45 9.78 2.78
N ILE A 293 7.80 9.02 3.67
CA ILE A 293 7.42 7.63 3.48
C ILE A 293 5.94 7.50 3.79
N SER A 294 5.14 6.97 2.87
CA SER A 294 3.73 6.72 3.12
C SER A 294 3.55 5.33 3.72
N ALA A 295 2.81 5.21 4.84
CA ALA A 295 2.49 3.91 5.41
C ALA A 295 1.71 3.00 4.42
N GLU A 296 0.97 3.60 3.49
CA GLU A 296 0.25 2.89 2.43
C GLU A 296 1.20 2.30 1.37
N GLU A 297 2.36 2.94 1.10
CA GLU A 297 3.28 2.48 0.04
C GLU A 297 4.07 1.23 0.45
N VAL A 298 4.34 1.09 1.75
CA VAL A 298 5.06 -0.06 2.31
C VAL A 298 4.12 -1.16 2.81
N ARG A 299 2.81 -0.99 2.59
CA ARG A 299 1.80 -1.98 2.95
C ARG A 299 2.05 -3.29 2.23
N GLY A 300 2.06 -4.39 2.99
CA GLY A 300 2.30 -5.72 2.46
C GLY A 300 3.77 -6.01 2.18
N LEU A 301 4.67 -5.09 2.53
CA LEU A 301 6.09 -5.37 2.71
C LEU A 301 6.41 -5.49 4.20
N VAL A 302 5.79 -4.60 4.98
CA VAL A 302 5.96 -4.53 6.43
C VAL A 302 4.62 -4.71 7.15
N THR A 303 4.67 -5.38 8.29
CA THR A 303 3.48 -5.61 9.14
C THR A 303 3.26 -4.48 10.13
N GLU A 304 4.36 -3.93 10.66
CA GLU A 304 4.36 -2.86 11.66
C GLU A 304 5.46 -1.84 11.36
N ILE A 305 5.11 -0.56 11.43
CA ILE A 305 6.08 0.54 11.46
C ILE A 305 6.06 1.15 12.86
N THR A 306 7.14 1.05 13.60
CA THR A 306 7.30 1.66 14.92
C THR A 306 8.20 2.90 14.81
N ILE A 307 7.74 4.02 15.35
CA ILE A 307 8.43 5.31 15.29
C ILE A 307 8.79 5.70 16.72
N ARG A 308 10.09 5.88 16.96
CA ARG A 308 10.69 6.12 18.28
C ARG A 308 11.63 7.33 18.23
N PRO A 309 12.11 7.81 19.39
CA PRO A 309 13.12 8.86 19.40
C PRO A 309 14.38 8.42 18.63
N ASN A 310 14.76 9.19 17.62
CA ASN A 310 15.92 8.96 16.74
C ASN A 310 15.86 7.74 15.81
N GLU A 311 14.71 7.07 15.64
CA GLU A 311 14.64 5.91 14.76
C GLU A 311 13.24 5.66 14.18
N ILE A 312 13.24 5.05 13.00
CA ILE A 312 12.07 4.41 12.37
C ILE A 312 12.42 2.93 12.26
N GLN A 313 11.55 2.09 12.79
CA GLN A 313 11.62 0.64 12.69
C GLN A 313 10.47 0.16 11.81
N ALA A 314 10.75 -0.72 10.85
CA ALA A 314 9.75 -1.37 10.01
C ALA A 314 10.02 -2.88 10.05
N ASP A 315 9.18 -3.61 10.77
CA ASP A 315 9.45 -4.99 11.22
C ASP A 315 10.87 -5.13 11.85
N ASN A 316 11.76 -5.90 11.23
CA ASN A 316 13.14 -6.16 11.68
C ASN A 316 14.14 -5.07 11.25
N VAL A 317 13.72 -4.13 10.40
CA VAL A 317 14.58 -3.10 9.82
C VAL A 317 14.57 -1.87 10.72
N VAL A 318 15.72 -1.48 11.27
CA VAL A 318 15.85 -0.30 12.15
C VAL A 318 16.75 0.75 11.51
N VAL A 319 16.20 1.94 11.25
CA VAL A 319 16.92 3.07 10.66
C VAL A 319 16.96 4.25 11.61
N LYS A 320 18.18 4.67 11.98
CA LYS A 320 18.39 5.85 12.83
C LYS A 320 18.20 7.15 12.05
N THR A 321 17.26 7.99 12.48
CA THR A 321 16.88 9.23 11.80
C THR A 321 16.08 10.18 12.71
N THR A 322 16.17 11.49 12.49
CA THR A 322 15.44 12.53 13.25
C THR A 322 14.76 13.58 12.37
N GLY A 323 14.60 13.30 11.07
CA GLY A 323 14.15 14.29 10.09
C GLY A 323 13.25 13.73 9.00
N LYS A 324 12.91 12.45 9.08
CA LYS A 324 12.10 11.77 8.07
C LYS A 324 10.64 11.78 8.47
N ASN A 325 9.79 11.95 7.49
CA ASN A 325 8.35 12.01 7.66
C ASN A 325 7.74 10.65 7.32
N VAL A 326 6.87 10.15 8.19
CA VAL A 326 6.00 9.01 7.91
C VAL A 326 4.58 9.53 7.82
N VAL A 327 3.95 9.36 6.66
CA VAL A 327 2.58 9.82 6.39
C VAL A 327 1.62 8.66 6.62
N VAL A 328 0.60 8.87 7.45
CA VAL A 328 -0.44 7.88 7.75
C VAL A 328 -1.83 8.50 7.61
N LYS A 329 -2.81 7.73 7.14
CA LYS A 329 -4.20 8.17 7.02
C LYS A 329 -5.01 7.77 8.25
N VAL A 330 -5.55 8.75 8.95
CA VAL A 330 -6.52 8.54 10.03
C VAL A 330 -7.80 9.29 9.67
N ASN A 331 -8.94 8.60 9.61
CA ASN A 331 -10.21 9.17 9.15
C ASN A 331 -10.16 9.93 7.81
N LYS A 332 -9.37 9.43 6.85
CA LYS A 332 -9.14 10.06 5.53
C LYS A 332 -8.37 11.39 5.59
N LYS A 333 -7.79 11.75 6.74
CA LYS A 333 -6.84 12.85 6.87
C LYS A 333 -5.42 12.29 6.93
N ASP A 334 -4.52 12.93 6.21
CA ASP A 334 -3.10 12.59 6.25
C ASP A 334 -2.46 13.24 7.47
N LEU A 335 -1.81 12.44 8.30
CA LEU A 335 -1.00 12.86 9.44
C LEU A 335 0.48 12.68 9.09
N VAL A 336 1.31 13.66 9.41
CA VAL A 336 2.76 13.59 9.18
C VAL A 336 3.47 13.34 10.50
N ILE A 337 4.12 12.19 10.63
CA ILE A 337 4.80 11.75 11.85
C ILE A 337 6.31 11.87 11.66
N GLN A 338 6.99 12.54 12.59
CA GLN A 338 8.43 12.77 12.53
C GLN A 338 9.11 12.33 13.83
N PRO A 339 10.12 11.43 13.79
CA PRO A 339 10.93 11.11 14.95
C PRO A 339 11.85 12.30 15.28
N THR A 340 12.02 12.56 16.57
CA THR A 340 12.91 13.62 17.09
C THR A 340 13.91 13.03 18.08
N GLU A 341 14.79 13.85 18.66
CA GLU A 341 15.76 13.37 19.64
C GLU A 341 15.13 12.82 20.92
N THR A 342 13.99 13.38 21.35
CA THR A 342 13.37 13.13 22.66
C THR A 342 12.01 12.44 22.59
N GLY A 343 11.43 12.30 21.39
CA GLY A 343 10.07 11.85 21.21
C GLY A 343 9.70 11.76 19.73
N VAL A 344 8.41 11.76 19.47
CA VAL A 344 7.81 11.78 18.14
C VAL A 344 6.88 12.99 18.06
N ILE A 345 6.90 13.69 16.93
CA ILE A 345 5.99 14.78 16.63
C ILE A 345 5.01 14.33 15.57
N ILE A 346 3.73 14.57 15.79
CA ILE A 346 2.67 14.39 14.80
C ILE A 346 2.20 15.78 14.38
N HIS A 347 2.21 16.03 13.08
CA HIS A 347 1.62 17.21 12.47
C HIS A 347 0.24 16.85 11.93
N ASP A 348 -0.76 17.56 12.42
CA ASP A 348 -2.16 17.47 12.00
C ASP A 348 -2.63 18.89 11.67
N GLU A 349 -2.66 19.22 10.39
CA GLU A 349 -2.90 20.58 9.89
C GLU A 349 -1.93 21.61 10.53
N ASN A 350 -2.43 22.51 11.39
CA ASN A 350 -1.66 23.52 12.10
C ASN A 350 -1.35 23.12 13.56
N LEU A 351 -1.69 21.90 13.96
CA LEU A 351 -1.45 21.36 15.29
C LEU A 351 -0.16 20.54 15.32
N VAL A 352 0.52 20.60 16.47
CA VAL A 352 1.73 19.85 16.75
C VAL A 352 1.47 19.03 17.99
N ILE A 353 1.45 17.71 17.84
CA ILE A 353 1.16 16.76 18.90
C ILE A 353 2.45 16.04 19.27
N LYS A 354 2.74 15.96 20.56
CA LYS A 354 3.90 15.21 21.06
C LYS A 354 3.49 13.80 21.44
N ALA A 355 4.32 12.82 21.11
CA ALA A 355 4.19 11.44 21.56
C ALA A 355 5.58 10.90 21.95
N LEU A 356 5.62 9.83 22.73
CA LEU A 356 6.89 9.16 23.04
C LEU A 356 7.27 8.13 21.98
N GLU A 357 6.30 7.32 21.58
CA GLU A 357 6.42 6.22 20.63
C GLU A 357 5.06 6.02 19.96
N LEU A 358 5.07 5.64 18.68
CA LEU A 358 3.89 5.35 17.89
C LEU A 358 4.15 4.10 17.06
N SER A 359 3.09 3.33 16.80
CA SER A 359 3.12 2.22 15.85
C SER A 359 2.06 2.41 14.79
N ILE A 360 2.32 1.93 13.58
CA ILE A 360 1.35 1.84 12.48
C ILE A 360 1.20 0.36 12.14
N LYS A 361 0.03 -0.21 12.43
CA LYS A 361 -0.30 -1.62 12.21
C LYS A 361 -1.42 -1.71 11.21
N ASN A 362 -1.19 -2.34 10.06
CA ASN A 362 -2.21 -2.45 9.01
C ASN A 362 -2.83 -1.07 8.64
N GLU A 363 -2.00 -0.05 8.45
CA GLU A 363 -2.39 1.35 8.19
C GLU A 363 -3.11 2.06 9.34
N VAL A 364 -3.29 1.39 10.48
CA VAL A 364 -3.93 1.97 11.67
C VAL A 364 -2.87 2.53 12.60
N LEU A 365 -3.02 3.80 12.97
CA LEU A 365 -2.16 4.43 13.99
C LEU A 365 -2.52 3.89 15.38
N VAL A 366 -1.51 3.42 16.11
CA VAL A 366 -1.63 2.78 17.42
C VAL A 366 -0.66 3.46 18.40
N VAL A 367 -1.12 3.66 19.63
CA VAL A 367 -0.31 4.11 20.77
C VAL A 367 -0.34 3.00 21.81
N GLY A 368 0.81 2.34 22.00
CA GLY A 368 0.89 1.14 22.83
C GLY A 368 0.01 0.02 22.26
N SER A 369 -1.07 -0.32 22.97
CA SER A 369 -2.03 -1.33 22.56
C SER A 369 -3.32 -0.79 21.91
N SER A 370 -3.50 0.53 21.87
CA SER A 370 -4.76 1.17 21.52
C SER A 370 -4.72 1.90 20.18
N GLU A 371 -5.75 1.67 19.37
CA GLU A 371 -5.97 2.33 18.09
C GLU A 371 -6.41 3.80 18.27
N VAL A 372 -5.86 4.69 17.46
CA VAL A 372 -6.24 6.10 17.36
C VAL A 372 -7.29 6.26 16.27
N LYS A 373 -8.52 6.59 16.65
CA LYS A 373 -9.65 6.81 15.72
C LYS A 373 -10.06 8.27 15.60
N LEU A 374 -9.54 9.14 16.45
CA LEU A 374 -9.84 10.57 16.46
C LEU A 374 -8.56 11.33 16.21
N THR A 375 -8.55 12.21 15.19
CA THR A 375 -7.42 13.10 14.92
C THR A 375 -7.45 14.30 15.89
N ALA A 376 -6.31 14.95 16.11
CA ALA A 376 -6.25 16.10 17.01
C ALA A 376 -7.03 17.30 16.44
N GLY A 377 -7.03 17.47 15.12
CA GLY A 377 -7.84 18.47 14.42
C GLY A 377 -9.33 18.27 14.66
N ASP A 378 -9.83 17.03 14.48
CA ASP A 378 -11.24 16.70 14.74
C ASP A 378 -11.61 16.89 16.21
N LEU A 379 -10.70 16.55 17.12
CA LEU A 379 -10.86 16.72 18.55
C LEU A 379 -11.01 18.21 18.94
N VAL A 380 -10.10 19.06 18.45
CA VAL A 380 -10.10 20.50 18.69
C VAL A 380 -11.36 21.17 18.13
N GLU A 381 -11.80 20.77 16.93
CA GLU A 381 -13.04 21.26 16.33
C GLU A 381 -14.27 20.91 17.19
N LYS A 382 -14.35 19.68 17.70
CA LYS A 382 -15.46 19.21 18.55
C LYS A 382 -15.49 19.88 19.91
N MET A 383 -14.33 20.03 20.54
CA MET A 383 -14.22 20.65 21.86
C MET A 383 -14.37 22.18 21.83
N GLN A 384 -14.16 22.81 20.67
CA GLN A 384 -14.17 24.27 20.51
C GLN A 384 -13.16 25.00 21.43
N VAL A 385 -12.03 24.34 21.73
CA VAL A 385 -10.93 24.89 22.54
C VAL A 385 -9.75 25.25 21.66
N VAL A 386 -8.95 26.25 22.05
CA VAL A 386 -7.68 26.54 21.37
C VAL A 386 -6.55 25.94 22.21
N PRO A 387 -5.95 24.81 21.78
CA PRO A 387 -4.94 24.13 22.57
C PRO A 387 -3.65 24.95 22.61
N LYS A 388 -3.03 24.99 23.79
CA LYS A 388 -1.67 25.47 24.00
C LYS A 388 -0.66 24.36 23.79
N GLU A 389 -1.00 23.15 24.21
CA GLU A 389 -0.19 21.94 24.09
C GLU A 389 -1.10 20.71 23.93
N ILE A 390 -0.68 19.76 23.09
CA ILE A 390 -1.34 18.47 22.91
C ILE A 390 -0.29 17.37 23.00
N GLU A 391 -0.51 16.38 23.85
CA GLU A 391 0.28 15.17 23.93
C GLU A 391 -0.62 13.95 23.68
N LEU A 392 -0.12 12.97 22.94
CA LEU A 392 -0.77 11.67 22.71
C LEU A 392 0.03 10.61 23.47
N VAL A 393 -0.61 9.97 24.45
CA VAL A 393 0.03 9.01 25.36
C VAL A 393 -0.85 7.79 25.58
N GLU A 394 -0.24 6.67 25.99
CA GLU A 394 -0.99 5.54 26.53
C GLU A 394 -1.26 5.75 28.02
N ALA A 395 -2.52 5.65 28.44
CA ALA A 395 -2.94 5.68 29.85
C ALA A 395 -4.05 4.66 30.07
N ASP A 396 -3.89 3.79 31.07
CA ASP A 396 -4.84 2.71 31.39
C ASP A 396 -5.21 1.84 30.17
N ASP A 397 -4.19 1.42 29.41
CA ASP A 397 -4.31 0.64 28.16
C ASP A 397 -5.13 1.34 27.06
N LYS A 398 -5.31 2.66 27.15
CA LYS A 398 -6.00 3.51 26.17
C LYS A 398 -5.07 4.53 25.54
N ALA A 399 -5.26 4.81 24.26
CA ALA A 399 -4.68 5.98 23.62
C ALA A 399 -5.47 7.21 24.06
N VAL A 400 -4.82 8.18 24.70
CA VAL A 400 -5.48 9.39 25.20
C VAL A 400 -4.73 10.65 24.76
N TYR A 401 -5.49 11.68 24.43
CA TYR A 401 -4.98 13.03 24.26
C TYR A 401 -4.99 13.77 25.58
N LYS A 402 -3.85 14.33 25.96
CA LYS A 402 -3.72 15.32 27.04
C LYS A 402 -3.61 16.70 26.42
N ILE A 403 -4.65 17.50 26.60
CA ILE A 403 -4.75 18.84 26.02
C ILE A 403 -4.66 19.86 27.14
N THR A 404 -3.71 20.79 27.05
CA THR A 404 -3.69 21.99 27.89
C THR A 404 -4.22 23.17 27.08
N ALA A 405 -5.18 23.91 27.63
CA ALA A 405 -5.75 25.10 26.99
C ALA A 405 -5.95 26.23 28.00
N ASP A 406 -5.93 27.46 27.49
CA ASP A 406 -6.21 28.66 28.26
C ASP A 406 -7.68 29.06 28.10
N GLU A 407 -8.41 29.14 29.20
CA GLU A 407 -9.82 29.57 29.24
C GLU A 407 -9.93 30.94 29.92
N ASN A 408 -10.66 31.87 29.29
CA ASN A 408 -10.92 33.17 29.90
C ASN A 408 -12.16 33.08 30.79
N ARG A 409 -11.97 33.34 32.08
CA ARG A 409 -13.05 33.37 33.08
C ARG A 409 -13.03 34.65 33.89
N ASN A 410 -14.09 34.92 34.63
CA ASN A 410 -14.22 36.06 35.53
C ASN A 410 -14.12 35.60 36.99
N LEU A 411 -13.02 35.93 37.67
CA LEU A 411 -12.87 35.73 39.11
C LEU A 411 -13.88 36.61 39.85
N LEU A 412 -14.71 35.98 40.68
CA LEU A 412 -15.84 36.59 41.38
C LEU A 412 -16.80 37.36 40.46
N GLY A 413 -16.88 36.97 39.17
CA GLY A 413 -17.76 37.56 38.17
C GLY A 413 -17.36 38.97 37.67
N ILE A 414 -16.19 39.48 38.05
CA ILE A 414 -15.79 40.87 37.71
C ILE A 414 -14.38 40.95 37.12
N ILE A 415 -13.44 40.14 37.60
CA ILE A 415 -12.03 40.28 37.25
C ILE A 415 -11.68 39.22 36.20
N PRO A 416 -11.38 39.59 34.95
CA PRO A 416 -11.00 38.61 33.94
C PRO A 416 -9.66 37.98 34.32
N VAL A 417 -9.61 36.66 34.29
CA VAL A 417 -8.44 35.83 34.55
C VAL A 417 -8.35 34.74 33.49
N THR A 418 -7.13 34.40 33.09
CA THR A 418 -6.87 33.24 32.23
C THR A 418 -6.59 32.05 33.13
N VAL A 419 -7.36 30.99 32.96
CA VAL A 419 -7.24 29.73 33.68
C VAL A 419 -6.65 28.71 32.72
N GLU A 420 -5.58 28.04 33.14
CA GLU A 420 -5.05 26.89 32.40
C GLU A 420 -5.86 25.65 32.81
N THR A 421 -6.53 25.02 31.85
CA THR A 421 -7.33 23.80 32.03
C THR A 421 -6.68 22.66 31.25
N SER A 422 -6.63 21.47 31.85
CA SER A 422 -6.13 20.26 31.21
C SER A 422 -7.26 19.25 31.01
N PHE A 423 -7.36 18.70 29.80
CA PHE A 423 -8.34 17.69 29.43
C PHE A 423 -7.64 16.40 29.04
N THR A 424 -8.16 15.26 29.50
CA THR A 424 -7.79 13.93 29.03
C THR A 424 -8.94 13.37 28.21
N VAL A 425 -8.70 13.09 26.93
CA VAL A 425 -9.74 12.65 25.98
C VAL A 425 -9.38 11.31 25.35
N ASP A 426 -10.33 10.40 25.24
CA ASP A 426 -10.14 9.09 24.62
C ASP A 426 -9.91 9.23 23.09
N ALA A 427 -8.72 8.88 22.61
CA ALA A 427 -8.36 8.97 21.20
C ALA A 427 -8.98 7.84 20.34
N ALA A 428 -9.44 6.76 20.97
CA ALA A 428 -10.15 5.66 20.31
C ALA A 428 -11.66 5.96 20.17
N ASN A 429 -12.19 6.92 20.92
CA ASN A 429 -13.59 7.31 20.85
C ASN A 429 -13.80 8.46 19.83
N PRO A 430 -14.47 8.22 18.69
CA PRO A 430 -14.70 9.27 17.71
C PRO A 430 -15.55 10.43 18.24
N GLU A 431 -16.31 10.26 19.32
CA GLU A 431 -17.17 11.32 19.91
C GLU A 431 -16.42 12.28 20.85
N ALA A 432 -15.09 12.17 20.98
CA ALA A 432 -14.27 13.04 21.83
C ALA A 432 -14.71 13.04 23.32
N GLU A 433 -14.89 11.84 23.88
CA GLU A 433 -15.28 11.68 25.28
C GLU A 433 -14.17 12.13 26.24
N ILE A 434 -14.46 13.18 27.02
CA ILE A 434 -13.57 13.66 28.08
C ILE A 434 -13.59 12.66 29.23
N ILE A 435 -12.44 12.03 29.49
CA ILE A 435 -12.22 11.11 30.60
C ILE A 435 -11.98 11.88 31.88
N GLU A 436 -11.18 12.95 31.80
CA GLU A 436 -10.76 13.75 32.95
C GLU A 436 -10.64 15.22 32.56
N GLU A 437 -11.05 16.10 33.47
CA GLU A 437 -10.88 17.54 33.37
C GLU A 437 -10.22 18.03 34.65
N GLU A 438 -8.99 18.53 34.52
CA GLU A 438 -8.24 19.10 35.62
C GLU A 438 -8.25 20.63 35.52
N MET A 439 -8.72 21.26 36.59
CA MET A 439 -8.69 22.70 36.76
C MET A 439 -7.91 23.06 38.03
N PRO A 440 -7.27 24.25 38.08
CA PRO A 440 -6.68 24.77 39.29
C PRO A 440 -7.70 24.84 40.42
N TRP A 441 -7.34 24.44 41.64
CA TRP A 441 -8.28 24.32 42.77
C TRP A 441 -9.12 25.58 43.08
N TRP A 442 -8.72 26.76 42.61
CA TRP A 442 -9.42 28.03 42.83
C TRP A 442 -10.47 28.37 41.76
N THR A 443 -10.64 27.54 40.72
CA THR A 443 -11.63 27.78 39.65
C THR A 443 -13.06 27.82 40.13
N PHE A 444 -13.40 27.21 41.27
CA PHE A 444 -14.73 27.34 41.88
C PHE A 444 -15.07 28.81 42.27
N LEU A 445 -14.08 29.70 42.33
CA LEU A 445 -14.27 31.14 42.56
C LEU A 445 -14.48 31.94 41.27
N THR A 446 -14.44 31.28 40.10
CA THR A 446 -14.58 31.90 38.79
C THR A 446 -15.94 31.57 38.18
N THR A 447 -16.39 32.41 37.26
CA THR A 447 -17.53 32.15 36.38
C THR A 447 -17.08 32.33 34.94
N GLU A 448 -17.70 31.63 34.01
CA GLU A 448 -17.54 31.91 32.57
C GLU A 448 -17.91 33.35 32.22
#